data_AF-F8L1N7-F1
#
_entry.id   AF-F8L1N7-F1
#
_cell.length_a   1.000
_cell.length_b   1.000
_cell.length_c   1.000
_cell.angle_alpha   90.00
_cell.angle_beta   90.00
_cell.angle_gamma   90.00
#
_symmetry.space_group_name_H-M   'P 1'
#
loop_
_entity.id
_entity.type
_entity.pdbx_description
1 polymer ?
#
loop_
_entity_poly.entity_id
_entity_poly.type
_entity_poly.pdbx_seq_one_letter_code
_entity_poly.pdbx_strand_id
1 'polypeptide(L)' 'MHIINNIGFILLAIYLILIGLSSVAGLAIPGIITGILALAAGIFILIGR' A
#
# COMPACT_ATOMS: atom_id res chain seq x y z
N MET A 1 23.29 2.38 -4.51
CA MET A 1 21.94 1.94 -4.91
C MET A 1 21.64 0.61 -4.25
N HIS A 2 21.08 0.64 -3.04
CA HIS A 2 20.64 -0.56 -2.30
C HIS A 2 19.12 -0.63 -2.44
N ILE A 3 18.65 -1.07 -3.61
CA ILE A 3 17.25 -1.43 -3.83
C ILE A 3 17.10 -2.85 -3.26
N ILE A 4 17.32 -2.97 -1.96
CA ILE A 4 17.23 -4.24 -1.24
C ILE A 4 15.75 -4.51 -1.06
N ASN A 5 15.21 -5.41 -1.90
CA ASN A 5 14.25 -6.48 -1.60
C ASN A 5 13.27 -6.29 -0.42
N ASN A 6 12.74 -5.08 -0.20
CA ASN A 6 11.72 -4.82 0.81
C ASN A 6 10.37 -4.79 0.10
N ILE A 7 9.84 -5.99 -0.14
CA ILE A 7 8.54 -6.24 -0.74
C ILE A 7 7.45 -5.45 -0.02
N GLY A 8 7.56 -5.27 1.31
CA GLY A 8 6.62 -4.44 2.05
C GLY A 8 6.64 -2.97 1.69
N PHE A 9 7.80 -2.42 1.34
CA PHE A 9 7.92 -1.02 0.92
C PHE A 9 7.34 -0.81 -0.48
N ILE A 10 7.51 -1.79 -1.37
CA ILE A 10 6.88 -1.79 -2.70
C ILE A 10 5.35 -1.91 -2.57
N LEU A 11 4.86 -2.80 -1.71
CA LEU A 11 3.42 -3.00 -1.50
C LEU A 11 2.75 -1.75 -0.89
N LEU A 12 3.43 -1.08 0.04
CA LEU A 12 3.00 0.21 0.58
C LEU A 12 2.93 1.29 -0.50
N ALA A 13 3.94 1.38 -1.37
CA ALA A 13 3.97 2.36 -2.44
C ALA A 13 2.78 2.18 -3.39
N ILE A 14 2.47 0.92 -3.77
CA ILE A 14 1.29 0.60 -4.57
C ILE A 14 0.00 1.04 -3.85
N TYR A 15 -0.13 0.74 -2.56
CA TYR A 15 -1.28 1.14 -1.75
C TYR A 15 -1.48 2.67 -1.72
N LEU A 16 -0.42 3.43 -1.48
CA LEU A 16 -0.45 4.89 -1.43
C LEU A 16 -0.80 5.50 -2.79
N ILE A 17 -0.33 4.90 -3.89
CA ILE A 17 -0.71 5.32 -5.26
C ILE A 17 -2.21 5.07 -5.50
N LEU A 18 -2.73 3.90 -5.13
CA LEU A 18 -4.15 3.58 -5.30
C LEU A 18 -5.05 4.52 -4.47
N ILE A 19 -4.68 4.80 -3.22
CA ILE A 19 -5.41 5.76 -2.39
C ILE A 19 -5.33 7.18 -2.95
N GLY A 20 -4.14 7.65 -3.31
CA GLY A 20 -3.96 8.97 -3.90
C GLY A 20 -4.79 9.14 -5.17
N LEU A 21 -4.76 8.14 -6.05
CA LEU A 21 -5.53 8.15 -7.27
C LEU A 21 -7.04 8.07 -7.01
N SER A 22 -7.48 7.24 -6.05
CA SER A 22 -8.89 7.18 -5.66
C SER A 22 -9.41 8.51 -5.09
N SER A 23 -8.56 9.22 -4.35
CA SER A 23 -8.90 10.53 -3.76
C SER A 23 -8.99 11.65 -4.79
N VAL A 24 -8.14 11.61 -5.83
CA VAL A 24 -8.09 12.65 -6.88
C VAL A 24 -9.12 12.37 -7.98
N ALA A 25 -9.31 11.10 -8.36
CA ALA A 25 -10.23 10.70 -9.43
C ALA A 25 -11.66 10.43 -8.94
N GLY A 26 -11.93 10.53 -7.63
CA GLY A 26 -13.25 10.28 -7.06
C GLY A 26 -13.71 8.83 -7.18
N LEU A 27 -12.79 7.87 -7.35
CA LEU A 27 -13.13 6.45 -7.36
C LEU A 27 -13.51 6.03 -5.94
N ALA A 28 -14.79 5.71 -5.74
CA ALA A 28 -15.29 5.14 -4.50
C ALA A 28 -14.81 3.69 -4.35
N ILE A 29 -13.61 3.52 -3.79
CA ILE A 29 -13.11 2.20 -3.40
C ILE A 29 -13.70 1.87 -2.01
N PRO A 30 -14.35 0.70 -1.85
CA PRO A 30 -14.87 0.28 -0.55
C PRO A 30 -13.79 0.32 0.54
N GLY A 31 -14.08 0.99 1.66
CA GLY A 31 -13.14 1.19 2.76
C GLY A 31 -12.59 -0.10 3.37
N ILE A 32 -13.30 -1.21 3.19
CA ILE A 32 -12.87 -2.54 3.65
C ILE A 32 -11.69 -3.06 2.81
N ILE A 33 -11.70 -2.82 1.50
CA ILE A 33 -10.64 -3.27 0.59
C ILE A 33 -9.38 -2.45 0.83
N THR A 34 -9.53 -1.13 1.00
CA THR A 34 -8.41 -0.25 1.35
C THR A 34 -7.87 -0.55 2.74
N GLY A 35 -8.72 -0.90 3.72
CA GLY A 35 -8.29 -1.31 5.05
C GLY A 35 -7.46 -2.60 5.05
N ILE A 36 -7.90 -3.63 4.32
CA ILE A 36 -7.17 -4.91 4.21
C ILE A 36 -5.81 -4.70 3.52
N LEU A 37 -5.75 -3.93 2.45
CA LEU A 37 -4.49 -3.58 1.77
C LEU A 37 -3.54 -2.80 2.70
N ALA A 38 -4.06 -1.86 3.50
CA ALA A 38 -3.28 -1.10 4.47
C ALA A 38 -2.64 -2.01 5.53
N LEU A 39 -3.44 -2.94 6.08
CA LEU A 39 -2.97 -3.90 7.08
C LEU A 39 -1.93 -4.84 6.49
N ALA A 40 -2.18 -5.38 5.28
CA ALA A 40 -1.23 -6.24 4.60
C ALA A 40 0.11 -5.53 4.34
N ALA A 41 0.08 -4.28 3.86
CA ALA A 41 1.26 -3.46 3.67
C ALA A 41 1.97 -3.17 4.99
N GLY A 42 1.24 -2.77 6.04
CA GLY A 42 1.79 -2.53 7.38
C GLY A 42 2.50 -3.74 7.98
N ILE A 43 1.88 -4.93 7.87
CA ILE A 43 2.46 -6.18 8.35
C ILE A 43 3.74 -6.53 7.59
N PHE A 44 3.73 -6.40 6.25
CA PHE A 44 4.89 -6.67 5.41
C PHE A 44 6.06 -5.71 5.73
N ILE A 45 5.79 -4.42 5.95
CA ILE A 45 6.81 -3.45 6.38
C ILE A 45 7.39 -3.82 7.74
N LEU A 46 6.55 -4.22 8.70
CA LEU A 46 6.99 -4.56 10.06
C LEU A 46 7.87 -5.81 10.09
N ILE A 47 7.60 -6.76 9.18
CA ILE A 47 8.43 -7.95 8.94
C ILE A 47 9.82 -7.58 8.39
N GLY A 48 10.03 -6.33 7.94
CA GLY A 48 11.33 -5.85 7.48
C GLY A 48 11.80 -6.51 6.18
N ARG A 49 10.87 -7.08 5.42
CA ARG A 49 11.13 -7.78 4.14
C ARG A 49 10.18 -7.31 3.04
#